data_AF-A0AAN6GIZ5-F1
#
_entry.id   AF-A0AAN6GIZ5-F1
#
_cell.length_a   1.000
_cell.length_b   1.000
_cell.length_c   1.000
_cell.angle_alpha   90.00
_cell.angle_beta   90.00
_cell.angle_gamma   90.00
#
_symmetry.space_group_name_H-M   'P 1'
#
loop_
_entity.id
_entity.type
_entity.pdbx_description
1 polymer ?
#
loop_
_entity_poly.entity_id
_entity_poly.type
_entity_poly.pdbx_seq_one_letter_code
_entity_poly.pdbx_strand_id
1 'polypeptide(L)'
;MPQDALAYTIVAPLEDGVDLPSQDLRSLLQKADDDTKIETLRRIIISTLNGRPHPTLLMPIIQYVLPSKSKQLKKMLHFYWEICPKLDDQGKLKQEMILVCNAIRNDLQHPNEYIRGSTLRFLQKVKEPELLEPLVPTIRQCLEHRHSYVRKNAVFCIYTVYKHNEALMADAPELIETFLAAESDATCRRNAFTLLCEVAPEKAVEYLMGVYDQITTMDELMQLAVIDFIRKDCKPDSPHK
;
A
#
# COMPACT_ATOMS: atom_id res chain seq x y z
N MET A 1 21.29 -33.45 -17.50
CA MET A 1 20.37 -32.30 -17.56
C MET A 1 19.50 -32.36 -16.33
N PRO A 2 19.40 -31.30 -15.52
CA PRO A 2 18.51 -31.31 -14.36
C PRO A 2 17.07 -31.41 -14.88
N GLN A 3 16.33 -32.38 -14.36
CA GLN A 3 14.90 -32.53 -14.63
C GLN A 3 14.20 -31.25 -14.17
N ASP A 4 13.51 -30.57 -15.09
CA ASP A 4 12.65 -29.43 -14.77
C ASP A 4 11.72 -29.82 -13.63
N ALA A 5 11.79 -29.08 -12.52
CA ALA A 5 10.85 -29.23 -11.43
C ALA A 5 9.44 -28.98 -12.01
N LEU A 6 8.56 -29.99 -11.91
CA LEU A 6 7.14 -29.88 -12.25
C LEU A 6 6.52 -28.74 -11.43
N ALA A 7 6.47 -27.53 -12.01
CA ALA A 7 5.80 -26.39 -11.44
C ALA A 7 4.32 -26.46 -11.83
N TYR A 8 3.46 -26.77 -10.86
CA TYR A 8 2.01 -26.72 -11.05
C TYR A 8 1.51 -25.31 -10.74
N THR A 9 0.91 -24.64 -11.73
CA THR A 9 0.19 -23.38 -11.51
C THR A 9 -1.24 -23.71 -11.08
N ILE A 10 -1.62 -23.33 -9.87
CA ILE A 10 -3.00 -23.44 -9.42
C ILE A 10 -3.82 -22.38 -10.18
N VAL A 11 -4.64 -22.83 -11.11
CA VAL A 11 -5.55 -21.96 -11.87
C VAL A 11 -6.79 -21.71 -11.03
N ALA A 12 -7.10 -20.44 -10.76
CA ALA A 12 -8.38 -20.08 -10.15
C ALA A 12 -9.47 -20.18 -11.23
N PRO A 13 -10.48 -21.07 -11.08
CA PRO A 13 -11.55 -21.17 -12.06
C PRO A 13 -12.40 -19.91 -12.04
N LEU A 14 -12.74 -19.40 -13.23
CA LEU A 14 -13.82 -18.43 -13.37
C LEU A 14 -15.15 -19.11 -13.05
N GLU A 15 -16.10 -18.38 -12.45
CA GLU A 15 -17.41 -18.94 -12.06
C GLU A 15 -18.14 -19.63 -13.22
N ASP A 16 -18.00 -19.09 -14.43
CA ASP A 16 -18.61 -19.64 -15.65
C ASP A 16 -17.63 -20.50 -16.47
N GLY A 17 -16.36 -20.60 -16.08
CA GLY A 17 -15.31 -21.30 -16.83
C GLY A 17 -14.93 -20.69 -18.19
N VAL A 18 -15.53 -19.56 -18.58
CA VAL A 18 -15.32 -18.91 -19.88
C VAL A 18 -14.36 -17.73 -19.77
N ASP A 19 -13.19 -17.86 -20.41
CA ASP A 19 -12.30 -16.73 -20.67
C ASP A 19 -12.80 -15.92 -21.87
N LEU A 20 -13.08 -14.63 -21.64
CA LEU A 20 -13.51 -13.72 -22.69
C LEU A 20 -12.31 -13.05 -23.37
N PRO A 21 -12.34 -12.85 -24.70
CA PRO A 21 -11.29 -12.13 -25.39
C PRO A 21 -11.27 -10.65 -24.95
N SER A 22 -10.11 -10.00 -25.08
CA SER A 22 -9.92 -8.60 -24.66
C SER A 22 -10.91 -7.62 -25.33
N GLN A 23 -11.39 -7.92 -26.54
CA GLN A 23 -12.39 -7.09 -27.22
C GLN A 23 -13.75 -7.12 -26.52
N ASP A 24 -14.19 -8.30 -26.08
CA ASP A 24 -15.47 -8.46 -25.38
C ASP A 24 -15.39 -7.83 -24.00
N LEU A 25 -14.30 -8.06 -23.27
CA LEU A 25 -14.05 -7.40 -21.98
C LEU A 25 -14.06 -5.87 -22.12
N ARG A 26 -13.46 -5.32 -23.17
CA ARG A 26 -13.50 -3.88 -23.46
C ARG A 26 -14.93 -3.39 -23.67
N SER A 27 -15.76 -4.13 -24.41
CA SER A 27 -17.16 -3.75 -24.66
C SER A 27 -17.99 -3.77 -23.36
N LEU A 28 -17.73 -4.73 -22.47
CA LEU A 28 -18.38 -4.81 -21.16
C LEU A 28 -18.00 -3.64 -20.26
N LEU A 29 -16.73 -3.20 -20.26
CA LEU A 29 -16.28 -2.03 -19.50
C LEU A 29 -16.92 -0.71 -19.96
N GLN A 30 -17.30 -0.61 -21.24
CA GLN A 30 -17.95 0.58 -21.80
C GLN A 30 -19.41 0.74 -21.37
N LYS A 31 -20.05 -0.33 -20.90
CA LYS A 31 -21.43 -0.26 -20.40
C LYS A 31 -21.49 0.66 -19.17
N ALA A 32 -22.61 1.34 -18.97
CA ALA A 32 -22.76 2.31 -17.89
C ALA A 32 -22.87 1.64 -16.50
N ASP A 33 -23.34 0.39 -16.46
CA ASP A 33 -23.63 -0.33 -15.22
C ASP A 33 -22.38 -0.67 -14.41
N ASP A 34 -22.36 -0.25 -13.13
CA ASP A 34 -21.23 -0.46 -12.24
C ASP A 34 -21.10 -1.93 -11.82
N ASP A 35 -22.20 -2.68 -11.68
CA ASP A 35 -22.17 -4.10 -11.31
C ASP A 35 -21.51 -4.94 -12.41
N THR A 36 -21.87 -4.67 -13.67
CA THR A 36 -21.21 -5.25 -14.84
C THR A 36 -19.71 -4.93 -14.87
N LYS A 37 -19.32 -3.68 -14.56
CA LYS A 37 -17.90 -3.30 -14.50
C LYS A 37 -17.16 -4.00 -13.36
N ILE A 38 -17.79 -4.19 -12.20
CA ILE A 38 -17.20 -4.91 -11.06
C ILE A 38 -16.89 -6.33 -11.46
N GLU A 39 -17.86 -7.03 -12.06
CA GLU A 39 -17.68 -8.41 -12.49
C GLU A 39 -16.65 -8.51 -13.62
N THR A 40 -16.69 -7.59 -14.59
CA THR A 40 -15.71 -7.54 -15.67
C THR A 40 -14.29 -7.32 -15.14
N LEU A 41 -14.10 -6.38 -14.20
CA LEU A 41 -12.78 -6.11 -13.62
C LEU A 41 -12.29 -7.29 -12.76
N ARG A 42 -13.19 -7.98 -12.05
CA ARG A 42 -12.88 -9.22 -11.33
C ARG A 42 -12.36 -10.29 -12.30
N ARG A 43 -13.03 -10.51 -13.44
CA ARG A 43 -12.59 -11.46 -14.47
C ARG A 43 -11.21 -11.11 -15.01
N ILE A 44 -10.96 -9.82 -15.29
CA ILE A 44 -9.65 -9.34 -15.76
C ILE A 44 -8.55 -9.63 -14.72
N ILE A 45 -8.84 -9.42 -13.43
CA ILE A 45 -7.90 -9.69 -12.34
C ILE A 45 -7.58 -11.19 -12.25
N ILE A 46 -8.59 -12.05 -12.26
CA ILE A 46 -8.42 -13.51 -12.20
C ILE A 46 -7.64 -14.01 -13.41
N SER A 47 -8.00 -13.57 -14.62
CA SER A 47 -7.28 -13.94 -15.86
C SER A 47 -5.80 -13.53 -15.80
N THR A 48 -5.53 -12.31 -15.32
CA THR A 48 -4.16 -11.80 -15.16
C THR A 48 -3.37 -12.62 -14.14
N LEU A 49 -3.98 -12.98 -13.00
CA LEU A 49 -3.36 -13.86 -11.98
C LEU A 49 -3.11 -15.28 -12.49
N ASN A 50 -3.96 -15.79 -13.38
CA ASN A 50 -3.79 -17.06 -14.08
C ASN A 50 -2.71 -17.00 -15.20
N GLY A 51 -1.98 -15.89 -15.32
CA GLY A 51 -0.88 -15.73 -16.27
C GLY A 51 -1.28 -15.22 -17.65
N ARG A 52 -2.52 -14.75 -17.83
CA ARG A 52 -3.03 -14.18 -19.08
C ARG A 52 -3.25 -12.67 -18.91
N PRO A 53 -2.19 -11.85 -19.01
CA PRO A 53 -2.35 -10.40 -18.88
C PRO A 53 -3.11 -9.82 -20.07
N HIS A 54 -3.87 -8.75 -19.82
CA HIS A 54 -4.57 -7.98 -20.86
C HIS A 54 -4.05 -6.53 -20.93
N PRO A 55 -2.84 -6.26 -21.47
CA PRO A 55 -2.25 -4.91 -21.48
C PRO A 55 -3.11 -3.87 -22.21
N THR A 56 -3.82 -4.29 -23.24
CA THR A 56 -4.70 -3.41 -24.06
C THR A 56 -5.92 -2.90 -23.30
N LEU A 57 -6.22 -3.48 -22.12
CA LEU A 57 -7.33 -3.05 -21.26
C LEU A 57 -6.96 -1.93 -20.28
N LEU A 58 -5.67 -1.58 -20.15
CA LEU A 58 -5.22 -0.52 -19.25
C LEU A 58 -5.95 0.81 -19.52
N MET A 59 -5.92 1.30 -20.76
CA MET A 59 -6.61 2.54 -21.12
C MET A 59 -8.14 2.46 -20.99
N PRO A 60 -8.83 1.40 -21.44
CA PRO A 60 -10.24 1.20 -21.16
C PRO A 60 -10.59 1.25 -19.66
N ILE A 61 -9.77 0.65 -18.79
CA ILE A 61 -10.00 0.69 -17.34
C ILE A 61 -9.85 2.12 -16.81
N ILE A 62 -8.82 2.84 -17.25
CA ILE A 62 -8.61 4.26 -16.90
C ILE A 62 -9.78 5.13 -17.39
N GLN A 63 -10.32 4.85 -18.58
CA GLN A 63 -11.38 5.67 -19.17
C GLN A 63 -12.76 5.41 -18.55
N TYR A 64 -13.13 4.14 -18.34
CA TYR A 64 -14.51 3.76 -18.01
C TYR A 64 -14.72 3.34 -16.56
N VAL A 65 -13.66 2.96 -15.84
CA VAL A 65 -13.75 2.45 -14.46
C VAL A 65 -13.15 3.43 -13.45
N LEU A 66 -11.97 3.99 -13.72
CA LEU A 66 -11.29 4.94 -12.83
C LEU A 66 -12.16 6.15 -12.42
N PRO A 67 -13.00 6.74 -13.29
CA PRO A 67 -13.85 7.87 -12.93
C PRO A 67 -15.08 7.48 -12.08
N SER A 68 -15.37 6.19 -11.90
CA SER A 68 -16.55 5.75 -11.15
C SER A 68 -16.46 6.16 -9.68
N LYS A 69 -17.62 6.56 -9.13
CA LYS A 69 -17.77 6.91 -7.70
C LYS A 69 -18.04 5.69 -6.83
N SER A 70 -18.27 4.52 -7.42
CA SER A 70 -18.53 3.28 -6.67
C SER A 70 -17.32 2.89 -5.82
N LYS A 71 -17.56 2.76 -4.51
CA LYS A 71 -16.53 2.35 -3.53
C LYS A 71 -16.01 0.94 -3.81
N GLN A 72 -16.87 0.06 -4.31
CA GLN A 72 -16.50 -1.31 -4.66
C GLN A 72 -15.60 -1.35 -5.89
N LEU A 73 -15.89 -0.54 -6.91
CA LEU A 73 -15.00 -0.37 -8.07
C LEU A 73 -13.66 0.21 -7.67
N LYS A 74 -13.61 1.23 -6.82
CA LYS A 74 -12.34 1.77 -6.29
C LYS A 74 -11.50 0.71 -5.58
N LYS A 75 -12.12 -0.14 -4.76
CA LYS A 75 -11.42 -1.26 -4.12
C LYS A 75 -10.91 -2.28 -5.14
N MET A 76 -11.71 -2.59 -6.16
CA MET A 76 -11.31 -3.50 -7.23
C MET A 76 -10.16 -2.93 -8.09
N LEU A 77 -10.17 -1.62 -8.33
CA LEU A 77 -9.09 -0.91 -9.00
C LEU A 77 -7.77 -1.05 -8.25
N HIS A 78 -7.75 -0.94 -6.91
CA HIS A 78 -6.53 -1.19 -6.14
C HIS A 78 -5.95 -2.58 -6.41
N PHE A 79 -6.78 -3.63 -6.44
CA PHE A 79 -6.30 -4.98 -6.78
C PHE A 79 -5.76 -5.08 -8.19
N TYR A 80 -6.42 -4.43 -9.17
CA TYR A 80 -5.91 -4.39 -10.53
C TYR A 80 -4.57 -3.65 -10.63
N TRP A 81 -4.42 -2.52 -9.93
CA TRP A 81 -3.17 -1.76 -9.92
C TRP A 81 -2.02 -2.51 -9.25
N GLU A 82 -2.28 -3.39 -8.29
CA GLU A 82 -1.24 -4.23 -7.69
C GLU A 82 -0.61 -5.18 -8.72
N ILE A 83 -1.42 -5.77 -9.60
CA ILE A 83 -0.97 -6.82 -10.54
C ILE A 83 -0.62 -6.31 -11.94
N CYS A 84 -1.09 -5.12 -12.32
CA CYS A 84 -0.86 -4.57 -13.66
C CYS A 84 0.62 -4.24 -13.90
N PRO A 85 1.21 -4.63 -15.05
CA PRO A 85 2.56 -4.23 -15.43
C PRO A 85 2.65 -2.71 -15.64
N LYS A 86 3.48 -2.06 -14.81
CA LYS A 86 3.64 -0.59 -14.78
C LYS A 86 4.74 -0.06 -15.70
N LEU A 87 5.68 -0.92 -16.04
CA LEU A 87 6.81 -0.59 -16.90
C LEU A 87 6.53 -1.02 -18.34
N ASP A 88 7.11 -0.29 -19.28
CA ASP A 88 7.18 -0.68 -20.69
C ASP A 88 8.32 -1.68 -20.95
N ASP A 89 8.50 -2.07 -22.21
CA ASP A 89 9.53 -3.03 -22.63
C ASP A 89 10.96 -2.50 -22.42
N GLN A 90 11.13 -1.19 -22.19
CA GLN A 90 12.41 -0.54 -21.89
C GLN A 90 12.63 -0.35 -20.38
N GLY A 91 11.69 -0.78 -19.54
CA GLY A 91 11.76 -0.61 -18.09
C GLY A 91 11.38 0.79 -17.60
N LYS A 92 10.79 1.64 -18.44
CA LYS A 92 10.30 2.98 -18.05
C LYS A 92 8.84 2.93 -17.64
N LEU A 93 8.43 3.85 -16.77
CA LEU A 93 7.03 3.96 -16.35
C LEU A 93 6.14 4.30 -17.54
N LYS A 94 5.06 3.53 -17.73
CA LYS A 94 4.05 3.75 -18.76
C LYS A 94 3.40 5.14 -18.62
N GLN A 95 3.20 5.85 -19.74
CA GLN A 95 2.62 7.20 -19.73
C GLN A 95 1.20 7.23 -19.12
N GLU A 96 0.44 6.13 -19.27
CA GLU A 96 -0.87 5.95 -18.68
C GLU A 96 -0.85 6.08 -17.14
N MET A 97 0.28 5.77 -16.50
CA MET A 97 0.44 5.86 -15.05
C MET A 97 0.36 7.30 -14.53
N ILE A 98 0.56 8.30 -15.39
CA ILE A 98 0.34 9.72 -15.03
C ILE A 98 -1.13 9.95 -14.65
N LEU A 99 -2.06 9.37 -15.42
CA LEU A 99 -3.51 9.47 -15.14
C LEU A 99 -3.88 8.72 -13.86
N VAL A 100 -3.27 7.54 -13.66
CA VAL A 100 -3.46 6.74 -12.45
C VAL A 100 -2.93 7.48 -11.23
N CYS A 101 -1.76 8.11 -11.32
CA CYS A 101 -1.16 8.91 -10.26
C CYS A 101 -2.09 10.07 -9.84
N ASN A 102 -2.67 10.78 -10.80
CA ASN A 102 -3.61 11.88 -10.51
C ASN A 102 -4.86 11.37 -9.78
N ALA A 103 -5.40 10.21 -10.21
CA ALA A 103 -6.55 9.62 -9.53
C ALA A 103 -6.21 9.14 -8.11
N ILE A 104 -5.05 8.53 -7.90
CA ILE A 104 -4.57 8.14 -6.57
C ILE A 104 -4.41 9.37 -5.66
N ARG A 105 -3.82 10.45 -6.18
CA ARG A 105 -3.68 11.71 -5.43
C ARG A 105 -5.04 12.25 -4.99
N ASN A 106 -6.03 12.24 -5.88
CA ASN A 106 -7.40 12.63 -5.54
C ASN A 106 -8.02 11.72 -4.47
N ASP A 107 -7.75 10.41 -4.52
CA ASP A 107 -8.25 9.47 -3.52
C ASP A 107 -7.58 9.63 -2.14
N LEU A 108 -6.30 10.01 -2.08
CA LEU A 108 -5.62 10.41 -0.84
C LEU A 108 -6.19 11.70 -0.23
N GLN A 109 -6.81 12.56 -1.04
CA GLN A 109 -7.48 13.79 -0.60
C GLN A 109 -9.00 13.63 -0.45
N HIS A 110 -9.54 12.43 -0.67
CA HIS A 110 -10.98 12.19 -0.66
C HIS A 110 -11.62 12.49 0.70
N PRO A 111 -12.82 13.08 0.80
CA PRO A 111 -13.44 13.42 2.09
C PRO A 111 -13.72 12.20 2.98
N ASN A 112 -13.90 11.02 2.39
CA ASN A 112 -14.07 9.75 3.09
C ASN A 112 -12.72 9.16 3.55
N GLU A 113 -12.58 9.00 4.86
CA GLU A 113 -11.40 8.46 5.55
C GLU A 113 -11.08 7.01 5.18
N TYR A 114 -12.10 6.21 4.84
CA TYR A 114 -11.91 4.82 4.45
C TYR A 114 -11.30 4.69 3.06
N ILE A 115 -11.63 5.62 2.15
CA ILE A 115 -11.00 5.71 0.83
C ILE A 115 -9.53 6.08 1.00
N ARG A 116 -9.23 7.18 1.71
CA ARG A 116 -7.84 7.58 2.00
C ARG A 116 -7.02 6.44 2.61
N GLY A 117 -7.54 5.80 3.67
CA GLY A 117 -6.83 4.71 4.33
C GLY A 117 -6.69 3.46 3.47
N SER A 118 -7.66 3.14 2.60
CA SER A 118 -7.50 2.05 1.64
C SER A 118 -6.45 2.35 0.58
N THR A 119 -6.38 3.60 0.10
CA THR A 119 -5.38 4.05 -0.87
C THR A 119 -3.98 4.04 -0.25
N LEU A 120 -3.83 4.48 1.01
CA LEU A 120 -2.57 4.39 1.75
C LEU A 120 -2.09 2.93 1.91
N ARG A 121 -2.99 1.97 2.15
CA ARG A 121 -2.63 0.54 2.16
C ARG A 121 -2.22 0.01 0.80
N PHE A 122 -2.90 0.46 -0.26
CA PHE A 122 -2.53 0.11 -1.62
C PHE A 122 -1.11 0.61 -1.95
N LEU A 123 -0.78 1.85 -1.55
CA LEU A 123 0.53 2.45 -1.80
C LEU A 123 1.68 1.73 -1.11
N GLN A 124 1.44 1.02 -0.01
CA GLN A 124 2.45 0.15 0.62
C GLN A 124 2.91 -1.01 -0.30
N LYS A 125 2.18 -1.29 -1.38
CA LYS A 125 2.51 -2.36 -2.33
C LYS A 125 3.10 -1.85 -3.65
N VAL A 126 3.12 -0.53 -3.85
CA VAL A 126 3.69 0.10 -5.03
C VAL A 126 5.21 0.20 -4.85
N LYS A 127 5.97 -0.18 -5.87
CA LYS A 127 7.44 -0.25 -5.79
C LYS A 127 8.13 0.78 -6.65
N GLU A 128 7.43 1.36 -7.62
CA GLU A 128 7.96 2.25 -8.64
C GLU A 128 8.16 3.66 -8.05
N PRO A 129 9.41 4.14 -7.90
CA PRO A 129 9.68 5.45 -7.28
C PRO A 129 9.04 6.62 -8.03
N GLU A 130 9.08 6.57 -9.37
CA GLU A 130 8.49 7.59 -10.26
C GLU A 130 6.97 7.76 -10.05
N LEU A 131 6.28 6.71 -9.58
CA LEU A 131 4.85 6.77 -9.26
C LEU A 131 4.60 7.30 -7.83
N LEU A 132 5.53 7.05 -6.91
CA LEU A 132 5.42 7.42 -5.50
C LEU A 132 5.83 8.87 -5.22
N GLU A 133 6.90 9.35 -5.84
CA GLU A 133 7.43 10.71 -5.71
C GLU A 133 6.35 11.81 -5.78
N PRO A 134 5.49 11.85 -6.82
CA PRO A 134 4.42 12.85 -6.91
C PRO A 134 3.32 12.73 -5.83
N LEU A 135 3.28 11.63 -5.08
CA LEU A 135 2.29 11.36 -4.03
C LEU A 135 2.83 11.67 -2.63
N VAL A 136 4.14 11.72 -2.43
CA VAL A 136 4.80 11.95 -1.14
C VAL A 136 4.21 13.13 -0.36
N PRO A 137 4.02 14.34 -0.95
CA PRO A 137 3.46 15.46 -0.20
C PRO A 137 2.05 15.18 0.34
N THR A 138 1.23 14.45 -0.42
CA THR A 138 -0.15 14.13 -0.02
C THR A 138 -0.18 13.00 1.03
N ILE A 139 0.76 12.05 0.95
CA ILE A 139 0.95 11.02 1.98
C ILE A 139 1.33 11.67 3.31
N ARG A 140 2.24 12.65 3.30
CA ARG A 140 2.65 13.40 4.50
C ARG A 140 1.48 14.15 5.13
N GLN A 141 0.68 14.83 4.32
CA GLN A 141 -0.53 15.52 4.79
C GLN A 141 -1.52 14.57 5.49
N CYS A 142 -1.52 13.27 5.16
CA CYS A 142 -2.38 12.29 5.81
C CYS A 142 -1.98 11.98 7.27
N LEU A 143 -0.77 12.34 7.72
CA LEU A 143 -0.38 12.26 9.14
C LEU A 143 -1.12 13.28 10.02
N GLU A 144 -1.51 14.41 9.46
CA GLU A 144 -2.23 15.48 10.19
C GLU A 144 -3.74 15.32 10.12
N HIS A 145 -4.23 14.21 9.56
CA HIS A 145 -5.65 14.02 9.34
C HIS A 145 -6.41 13.79 10.66
N ARG A 146 -7.58 14.41 10.81
CA ARG A 146 -8.41 14.33 12.04
C ARG A 146 -8.77 12.92 12.51
N HIS A 147 -8.82 11.94 11.59
CA HIS A 147 -9.19 10.56 11.89
C HIS A 147 -7.95 9.68 12.03
N SER A 148 -7.80 9.01 13.18
CA SER A 148 -6.71 8.07 13.46
C SER A 148 -6.63 6.91 12.47
N TYR A 149 -7.77 6.50 11.87
CA TYR A 149 -7.78 5.52 10.79
C TYR A 149 -6.92 5.94 9.59
N VAL A 150 -6.87 7.22 9.23
CA VAL A 150 -6.00 7.70 8.14
C VAL A 150 -4.55 7.74 8.61
N ARG A 151 -4.31 8.36 9.77
CA ARG A 151 -2.97 8.54 10.35
C ARG A 151 -2.23 7.20 10.54
N LYS A 152 -2.89 6.18 11.10
CA LYS A 152 -2.28 4.85 11.30
C LYS A 152 -1.85 4.17 9.99
N ASN A 153 -2.60 4.38 8.90
CA ASN A 153 -2.23 3.85 7.58
C ASN A 153 -1.15 4.72 6.90
N ALA A 154 -1.15 6.04 7.16
CA ALA A 154 -0.15 6.96 6.64
C ALA A 154 1.24 6.65 7.21
N VAL A 155 1.34 6.39 8.52
CA VAL A 155 2.59 5.95 9.16
C VAL A 155 3.21 4.74 8.46
N PHE A 156 2.44 3.67 8.23
CA PHE A 156 2.97 2.48 7.53
C PHE A 156 3.20 2.70 6.04
N CYS A 157 2.45 3.60 5.40
CA CYS A 157 2.76 4.02 4.04
C CYS A 157 4.14 4.69 3.99
N ILE A 158 4.42 5.61 4.91
CA ILE A 158 5.72 6.29 5.01
C ILE A 158 6.84 5.29 5.32
N TYR A 159 6.65 4.40 6.29
CA TYR A 159 7.60 3.31 6.58
C TYR A 159 7.97 2.54 5.31
N THR A 160 6.95 2.16 4.54
CA THR A 160 7.14 1.32 3.37
C THR A 160 7.83 2.07 2.24
N VAL A 161 7.44 3.32 1.98
CA VAL A 161 8.11 4.15 0.97
C VAL A 161 9.57 4.39 1.35
N TYR A 162 9.85 4.73 2.61
CA TYR A 162 11.22 4.91 3.11
C TYR A 162 12.07 3.64 2.91
N LYS A 163 11.55 2.48 3.33
CA LYS A 163 12.26 1.20 3.23
C LYS A 163 12.58 0.79 1.79
N HIS A 164 11.73 1.16 0.82
CA HIS A 164 11.96 0.84 -0.58
C HIS A 164 12.87 1.87 -1.27
N ASN A 165 12.76 3.14 -0.89
CA ASN A 165 13.59 4.21 -1.42
C ASN A 165 13.71 5.35 -0.40
N GLU A 166 14.79 5.32 0.38
CA GLU A 166 15.07 6.29 1.45
C GLU A 166 15.12 7.73 0.89
N ALA A 167 15.62 7.92 -0.32
CA ALA A 167 15.75 9.24 -0.93
C ALA A 167 14.40 9.95 -1.17
N LEU A 168 13.30 9.20 -1.31
CA LEU A 168 11.97 9.80 -1.48
C LEU A 168 11.46 10.51 -0.22
N MET A 169 11.89 10.06 0.96
CA MET A 169 11.49 10.63 2.25
C MET A 169 12.63 10.54 3.27
N ALA A 170 13.78 11.15 2.96
CA ALA A 170 14.98 11.05 3.80
C ALA A 170 14.77 11.52 5.26
N ASP A 171 13.80 12.41 5.48
CA ASP A 171 13.41 12.96 6.79
C ASP A 171 12.27 12.16 7.48
N ALA A 172 11.94 10.96 6.99
CA ALA A 172 10.90 10.13 7.60
C ALA A 172 11.14 9.83 9.08
N PRO A 173 12.38 9.56 9.56
CA PRO A 173 12.62 9.31 10.99
C PRO A 173 12.23 10.51 11.87
N GLU A 174 12.69 11.71 11.53
CA GLU A 174 12.41 12.96 12.26
C GLU A 174 10.93 13.32 12.21
N LEU A 175 10.30 13.12 11.05
CA LEU A 175 8.87 13.34 10.87
C LEU A 175 8.04 12.43 11.79
N ILE A 176 8.41 11.14 11.88
CA ILE A 176 7.65 10.15 12.64
C ILE A 176 7.91 10.27 14.14
N GLU A 177 9.12 10.67 14.54
CA GLU A 177 9.43 11.06 15.92
C GLU A 177 8.55 12.21 16.38
N THR A 178 8.48 13.28 15.59
CA THR A 178 7.61 14.45 15.88
C THR A 178 6.14 14.04 15.95
N PHE A 179 5.69 13.19 15.02
CA PHE A 179 4.34 12.64 15.02
C PHE A 179 4.06 11.80 16.29
N LEU A 180 4.99 10.93 16.69
CA LEU A 180 4.84 10.05 17.86
C LEU A 180 4.72 10.86 19.15
N ALA A 181 5.47 11.96 19.28
CA ALA A 181 5.40 12.84 20.44
C ALA A 181 4.06 13.57 20.56
N ALA A 182 3.41 13.92 19.44
CA ALA A 182 2.14 14.64 19.42
C ALA A 182 0.89 13.73 19.36
N GLU A 183 1.05 12.44 19.08
CA GLU A 183 -0.07 11.53 18.84
C GLU A 183 -0.68 10.98 20.13
N SER A 184 -2.01 10.91 20.16
CA SER A 184 -2.80 10.39 21.29
C SER A 184 -3.40 9.01 21.03
N ASP A 185 -3.67 8.67 19.76
CA ASP A 185 -4.26 7.38 19.40
C ASP A 185 -3.25 6.24 19.59
N ALA A 186 -3.60 5.26 20.43
CA ALA A 186 -2.71 4.15 20.79
C ALA A 186 -2.23 3.34 19.58
N THR A 187 -3.07 3.12 18.57
CA THR A 187 -2.68 2.37 17.37
C THR A 187 -1.71 3.17 16.51
N CYS A 188 -1.94 4.48 16.37
CA CYS A 188 -1.04 5.37 15.64
C CYS A 188 0.33 5.45 16.30
N ARG A 189 0.38 5.63 17.63
CA ARG A 189 1.64 5.63 18.40
C ARG A 189 2.40 4.32 18.22
N ARG A 190 1.72 3.17 18.35
CA ARG A 190 2.35 1.86 18.16
C ARG A 190 2.95 1.72 16.76
N ASN A 191 2.22 2.13 15.73
CA ASN A 191 2.73 2.07 14.34
C ASN A 191 3.96 2.97 14.16
N ALA A 192 3.93 4.17 14.74
CA ALA A 192 5.03 5.13 14.64
C ALA A 192 6.27 4.64 15.39
N PHE A 193 6.08 4.09 16.59
CA PHE A 193 7.14 3.44 17.34
C PHE A 193 7.73 2.25 16.56
N THR A 194 6.89 1.38 15.98
CA THR A 194 7.34 0.25 15.16
C THR A 194 8.20 0.70 13.97
N LEU A 195 7.85 1.82 13.33
CA LEU A 195 8.65 2.42 12.26
C LEU A 195 10.01 2.88 12.78
N LEU A 196 10.05 3.63 13.89
CA LEU A 196 11.30 4.11 14.47
C LEU A 196 12.22 2.95 14.90
N CYS A 197 11.68 1.88 15.50
CA CYS A 197 12.46 0.70 15.86
C CYS A 197 13.23 0.08 14.69
N GLU A 198 12.66 0.13 13.49
CA GLU A 198 13.25 -0.49 12.29
C GLU A 198 14.14 0.48 11.50
N VAL A 199 13.88 1.77 11.56
CA VAL A 199 14.56 2.78 10.73
C VAL A 199 15.58 3.61 11.51
N ALA A 200 15.26 3.97 12.76
CA ALA A 200 16.08 4.83 13.61
C ALA A 200 16.01 4.34 15.07
N PRO A 201 16.64 3.19 15.39
CA PRO A 201 16.54 2.57 16.70
C PRO A 201 17.02 3.48 17.84
N GLU A 202 18.00 4.34 17.60
CA GLU A 202 18.47 5.34 18.59
C GLU A 202 17.33 6.27 19.04
N LYS A 203 16.54 6.81 18.10
CA LYS A 203 15.36 7.63 18.41
C LYS A 203 14.27 6.83 19.14
N ALA A 204 14.14 5.53 18.84
CA ALA A 204 13.20 4.66 19.55
C ALA A 204 13.62 4.42 21.01
N VAL A 205 14.93 4.28 21.28
CA VAL A 205 15.48 4.21 22.64
C VAL A 205 15.23 5.52 23.39
N GLU A 206 15.53 6.66 22.78
CA GLU A 206 15.29 7.98 23.38
C GLU A 206 13.82 8.16 23.77
N TYR A 207 12.90 7.78 22.87
CA TYR A 207 11.47 7.79 23.16
C TYR A 207 11.12 6.88 24.35
N LEU A 208 11.59 5.62 24.36
CA LEU A 208 11.32 4.67 25.44
C LEU A 208 11.82 5.15 26.79
N MET A 209 13.02 5.73 26.84
CA MET A 209 13.59 6.29 28.06
C MET A 209 12.74 7.46 28.57
N GLY A 210 12.20 8.28 27.67
CA GLY A 210 11.29 9.37 28.03
C GLY A 210 9.94 8.93 28.59
N VAL A 211 9.49 7.71 28.27
CA VAL A 211 8.18 7.16 28.68
C VAL A 211 8.28 5.93 29.58
N TYR A 212 9.46 5.64 30.13
CA TYR A 212 9.79 4.39 30.83
C TYR A 212 8.78 4.03 31.91
N ASP A 213 8.45 4.97 32.79
CA ASP A 213 7.52 4.76 33.92
C ASP A 213 6.08 4.49 33.46
N GLN A 214 5.73 4.84 32.22
CA GLN A 214 4.38 4.71 31.68
C GLN A 214 4.18 3.42 30.89
N ILE A 215 5.25 2.68 30.55
CA ILE A 215 5.19 1.50 29.67
C ILE A 215 4.15 0.48 30.14
N THR A 216 4.10 0.19 31.44
CA THR A 216 3.16 -0.79 32.04
C THR A 216 1.69 -0.37 31.95
N THR A 217 1.41 0.90 31.69
CA THR A 217 0.06 1.47 31.54
C THR A 217 -0.34 1.69 30.09
N MET A 218 0.57 1.50 29.13
CA MET A 218 0.28 1.64 27.71
C MET A 218 -0.62 0.49 27.20
N ASP A 219 -1.22 0.72 26.03
CA ASP A 219 -1.98 -0.30 25.30
C ASP A 219 -1.16 -1.57 25.03
N GLU A 220 -1.80 -2.73 25.05
CA GLU A 220 -1.18 -4.06 24.87
C GLU A 220 -0.32 -4.13 23.60
N LEU A 221 -0.79 -3.57 22.49
CA LEU A 221 -0.05 -3.61 21.22
C LEU A 221 1.25 -2.79 21.30
N MET A 222 1.23 -1.69 22.06
CA MET A 222 2.41 -0.88 22.31
C MET A 222 3.40 -1.65 23.18
N GLN A 223 2.94 -2.26 24.27
CA GLN A 223 3.79 -3.05 25.16
C GLN A 223 4.47 -4.21 24.42
N LEU A 224 3.75 -4.92 23.56
CA LEU A 224 4.34 -5.97 22.71
C LEU A 224 5.42 -5.41 21.79
N ALA A 225 5.19 -4.26 21.16
CA ALA A 225 6.20 -3.61 20.32
C ALA A 225 7.44 -3.21 21.12
N VAL A 226 7.28 -2.71 22.35
CA VAL A 226 8.39 -2.39 23.26
C VAL A 226 9.18 -3.64 23.63
N ILE A 227 8.51 -4.73 24.01
CA ILE A 227 9.16 -6.00 24.35
C ILE A 227 9.96 -6.53 23.15
N ASP A 228 9.36 -6.53 21.96
CA ASP A 228 10.04 -6.98 20.74
C ASP A 228 11.25 -6.11 20.39
N PHE A 229 11.16 -4.79 20.61
CA PHE A 229 12.27 -3.87 20.41
C PHE A 229 13.42 -4.13 21.39
N ILE A 230 13.15 -4.18 22.70
CA ILE A 230 14.15 -4.47 23.73
C ILE A 230 14.85 -5.82 23.43
N ARG A 231 14.08 -6.84 23.04
CA ARG A 231 14.65 -8.15 22.66
C ARG A 231 15.56 -8.07 21.43
N LYS A 232 15.30 -7.18 20.48
CA LYS A 232 16.16 -6.98 19.31
C LYS A 232 17.41 -6.18 19.69
N ASP A 233 17.26 -5.15 20.51
CA ASP A 233 18.33 -4.25 20.93
C ASP A 233 19.36 -4.93 21.84
N CYS A 234 18.94 -5.84 22.73
CA CYS A 234 19.85 -6.58 23.61
C CYS A 234 20.55 -7.80 22.96
N LYS A 235 20.16 -8.20 21.74
CA LYS A 235 20.78 -9.37 21.04
C LYS A 235 22.26 -9.23 20.64
N PRO A 236 22.79 -8.05 20.28
CA PRO A 236 24.19 -7.88 19.93
C PRO A 236 25.14 -8.19 21.10
N ASP A 237 24.69 -7.95 22.34
CA ASP A 237 25.51 -8.00 23.56
C ASP A 237 25.43 -9.33 24.33
N SER A 238 24.74 -10.36 23.81
CA SER A 238 24.65 -11.66 24.49
C SER A 238 25.93 -12.49 24.30
N PRO A 239 26.71 -12.78 25.36
CA PRO A 239 27.97 -13.53 25.27
C PRO A 239 27.78 -15.04 25.03
N HIS A 240 26.53 -15.53 24.96
CA HIS A 240 26.22 -16.91 24.63
C HIS A 240 25.73 -16.99 23.17
N LYS A 241 26.69 -17.21 22.26
CA LYS A 241 26.47 -17.77 20.91
C LYS A 241 27.18 -19.10 20.80
#